data_AF-A0A967VZK9-F1
#
_entry.id   AF-A0A967VZK9-F1
#
_cell.length_a   1.000
_cell.length_b   1.000
_cell.length_c   1.000
_cell.angle_alpha   90.00
_cell.angle_beta   90.00
_cell.angle_gamma   90.00
#
_symmetry.space_group_name_H-M   'P 1'
#
loop_
_entity.id
_entity.type
_entity.pdbx_description
1 polymer ?
#
loop_
_entity_poly.entity_id
_entity_poly.type
_entity_poly.pdbx_seq_one_letter_code
_entity_poly.pdbx_strand_id
1 'polypeptide(L)'
;MAKKKFVVGCFDNEEVLFPAVKKVRTAGYKIRDVYTPFPVHGLDHALGLRETSLHTAGFIYGITGTATALGGISWILTYDWPLNIGGKPHFALPAWIPITFELTVLFAAVGMVYTF
;
A
#
# COMPACT_ATOMS: atom_id res chain seq x y z
N MET A 1 15.28 -28.00 16.31
CA MET A 1 15.09 -27.16 15.10
C MET A 1 16.34 -27.30 14.23
N ALA A 2 16.26 -27.91 13.04
CA ALA A 2 17.43 -28.09 12.19
C ALA A 2 17.92 -26.73 11.66
N LYS A 3 19.21 -26.40 11.86
CA LYS A 3 19.81 -25.17 11.33
C LYS A 3 19.88 -25.25 9.80
N LYS A 4 19.08 -24.44 9.11
CA LYS A 4 19.19 -24.27 7.65
C LYS A 4 20.45 -23.47 7.35
N LYS A 5 21.32 -24.01 6.48
CA LYS A 5 22.53 -23.32 6.02
C LYS A 5 22.20 -22.60 4.70
N PHE A 6 22.64 -21.35 4.58
CA PHE A 6 22.49 -20.53 3.38
C PHE A 6 23.88 -20.15 2.87
N VAL A 7 24.00 -19.99 1.55
CA VAL A 7 25.19 -19.42 0.91
C VAL A 7 24.90 -17.94 0.66
N VAL A 8 25.82 -17.08 1.07
CA VAL A 8 25.71 -15.62 0.92
C VAL A 8 26.84 -15.15 0.00
N GLY A 9 26.48 -14.39 -1.04
CA GLY A 9 27.43 -13.69 -1.89
C GLY A 9 27.38 -12.19 -1.58
N CYS A 10 28.52 -11.60 -1.26
CA CYS A 10 28.66 -10.15 -1.13
C CYS A 10 29.24 -9.58 -2.42
N PHE A 11 28.68 -8.47 -2.88
CA PHE A 11 29.09 -7.80 -4.11
C PHE A 11 29.34 -6.33 -3.81
N ASP A 12 30.41 -5.77 -4.40
CA ASP A 12 30.77 -4.36 -4.20
C ASP A 12 30.00 -3.42 -5.14
N ASN A 13 29.64 -3.90 -6.34
CA ASN A 13 29.04 -3.10 -7.41
C ASN A 13 27.80 -3.76 -8.02
N GLU A 14 26.84 -2.92 -8.42
CA GLU A 14 25.59 -3.31 -9.07
C GLU A 14 25.80 -4.02 -10.41
N GLU A 15 26.81 -3.60 -11.18
CA GLU A 15 27.16 -4.20 -12.49
C GLU A 15 27.52 -5.69 -12.38
N VAL A 16 28.05 -6.11 -11.23
CA VAL A 16 28.41 -7.52 -10.97
C VAL A 16 27.22 -8.30 -10.40
N LEU A 17 26.33 -7.62 -9.67
CA LEU A 17 25.13 -8.20 -9.05
C LEU A 17 24.17 -8.74 -10.11
N PHE A 18 23.81 -7.97 -11.13
CA PHE A 18 22.86 -8.37 -12.18
C PHE A 18 23.24 -9.67 -12.92
N PRO A 19 24.47 -9.81 -13.47
CA PRO A 19 24.88 -11.04 -14.13
C PRO A 19 24.99 -12.21 -13.15
N ALA A 20 25.35 -11.97 -11.89
CA ALA A 20 25.36 -13.01 -10.86
C ALA A 20 23.95 -13.54 -10.57
N VAL A 21 22.97 -12.65 -10.35
CA VAL A 21 21.55 -13.02 -10.13
C VAL A 21 21.01 -13.81 -11.32
N LYS A 22 21.28 -13.36 -12.56
CA LYS A 22 20.87 -14.08 -13.78
C LYS A 22 21.47 -15.48 -13.85
N LYS A 23 22.78 -15.63 -13.61
CA LYS A 23 23.46 -16.95 -13.63
C LYS A 23 22.88 -17.92 -12.59
N VAL A 24 22.67 -17.45 -11.36
CA VAL A 24 22.11 -18.28 -10.27
C VAL A 24 20.69 -18.73 -10.59
N ARG A 25 19.87 -17.83 -11.16
CA ARG A 25 18.51 -18.15 -11.61
C ARG A 25 18.50 -19.15 -12.78
N THR A 26 19.35 -18.95 -13.80
CA THR A 26 19.47 -19.89 -14.94
C THR A 26 19.99 -21.26 -14.50
N ALA A 27 20.83 -21.32 -13.47
CA ALA A 27 21.28 -22.57 -12.87
C ALA A 27 20.19 -23.29 -12.06
N GLY A 28 18.98 -22.73 -11.93
CA GLY A 28 17.84 -23.36 -11.28
C GLY A 28 17.81 -23.22 -9.76
N TYR A 29 18.74 -22.44 -9.17
CA TYR A 29 18.74 -22.20 -7.74
C TYR A 29 17.69 -21.16 -7.36
N LYS A 30 16.89 -21.46 -6.32
CA LYS A 30 15.92 -20.53 -5.77
C LYS A 30 16.62 -19.52 -4.85
N ILE A 31 16.81 -18.30 -5.34
CA ILE A 31 17.29 -17.17 -4.54
C ILE A 31 16.23 -16.89 -3.46
N ARG A 32 16.68 -16.76 -2.20
CA ARG A 32 15.77 -16.50 -1.08
C ARG A 32 15.42 -15.03 -0.98
N ASP A 33 16.44 -14.18 -0.86
CA ASP A 33 16.34 -12.72 -0.74
C ASP A 33 17.63 -12.08 -1.28
N VAL A 34 17.54 -10.83 -1.71
CA VAL A 34 18.68 -9.98 -2.09
C VAL A 34 18.59 -8.69 -1.28
N TYR A 35 19.65 -8.39 -0.52
CA TYR A 35 19.70 -7.20 0.33
C TYR A 35 20.50 -6.11 -0.38
N THR A 36 19.88 -4.96 -0.58
CA THR A 36 20.49 -3.77 -1.20
C THR A 36 20.23 -2.56 -0.30
N PRO A 37 21.19 -1.63 -0.15
CA PRO A 37 21.02 -0.45 0.70
C PRO A 37 20.11 0.62 0.08
N PHE A 38 19.81 0.51 -1.21
CA PHE A 38 18.93 1.40 -1.97
C PHE A 38 18.17 0.59 -3.04
N PRO A 39 17.03 1.08 -3.55
CA PRO A 39 16.29 0.40 -4.60
C PRO A 39 17.09 0.35 -5.90
N VAL A 40 17.34 -0.86 -6.39
CA VAL A 40 18.02 -1.13 -7.65
C VAL A 40 16.98 -1.37 -8.75
N HIS A 41 16.91 -0.46 -9.73
CA HIS A 41 15.91 -0.53 -10.78
C HIS A 41 16.04 -1.80 -11.64
N GLY A 42 14.93 -2.54 -11.80
CA GLY A 42 14.91 -3.76 -12.61
C GLY A 42 15.42 -5.02 -11.91
N LEU A 43 15.85 -4.92 -10.65
CA LEU A 43 16.20 -6.09 -9.84
C LEU A 43 14.98 -7.01 -9.65
N ASP A 44 13.78 -6.45 -9.49
CA ASP A 44 12.53 -7.21 -9.33
C ASP A 44 12.25 -8.11 -10.55
N HIS A 45 12.45 -7.57 -11.75
CA HIS A 45 12.34 -8.33 -13.00
C HIS A 45 13.43 -9.40 -13.13
N ALA A 46 14.67 -9.07 -12.74
CA ALA A 46 15.79 -10.01 -12.75
C ALA A 46 15.57 -11.18 -11.78
N LEU A 47 14.98 -10.91 -10.61
CA LEU A 47 14.56 -11.91 -9.62
C LEU A 47 13.28 -12.66 -10.04
N GLY A 48 12.46 -12.05 -10.91
CA GLY A 48 11.18 -12.62 -11.32
C GLY A 48 10.15 -12.60 -10.20
N LEU A 49 10.18 -11.53 -9.38
CA LEU A 49 9.21 -11.32 -8.32
C LEU A 49 7.83 -11.03 -8.93
N ARG A 50 6.78 -11.48 -8.23
CA ARG A 50 5.41 -11.12 -8.58
C ARG A 50 5.16 -9.67 -8.17
N GLU A 51 4.39 -8.94 -8.98
CA GLU A 51 3.90 -7.61 -8.61
C GLU A 51 3.18 -7.63 -7.26
N THR A 52 3.36 -6.53 -6.50
CA THR A 52 2.71 -6.36 -5.21
C THR A 52 1.26 -5.92 -5.40
N SER A 53 0.37 -6.39 -4.53
CA SER A 53 -1.05 -6.03 -4.56
C SER A 53 -1.34 -4.71 -3.81
N LEU A 54 -0.35 -3.81 -3.74
CA LEU A 54 -0.42 -2.57 -2.98
C LEU A 54 -1.55 -1.66 -3.47
N HIS A 55 -1.69 -1.54 -4.80
CA HIS A 55 -2.73 -0.72 -5.42
C HIS A 55 -4.15 -1.19 -5.07
N THR A 56 -4.39 -2.51 -5.11
CA THR A 56 -5.70 -3.09 -4.78
C THR A 56 -6.05 -2.87 -3.31
N ALA A 57 -5.08 -3.07 -2.42
CA ALA A 57 -5.28 -2.84 -0.99
C ALA A 57 -5.57 -1.36 -0.69
N GLY A 58 -4.78 -0.44 -1.26
CA GLY A 58 -5.00 1.00 -1.12
C GLY A 58 -6.39 1.45 -1.59
N PHE A 59 -6.89 0.88 -2.70
CA PHE A 59 -8.24 1.16 -3.18
C PHE A 59 -9.34 0.70 -2.21
N ILE A 60 -9.21 -0.51 -1.65
CA ILE A 60 -10.17 -1.04 -0.68
C ILE A 60 -10.19 -0.15 0.58
N TYR A 61 -9.02 0.26 1.08
CA TYR A 61 -8.93 1.16 2.24
C TYR A 61 -9.48 2.56 1.94
N GLY A 62 -9.29 3.08 0.73
CA GLY A 62 -9.88 4.35 0.31
C GLY A 62 -11.41 4.29 0.26
N ILE A 63 -11.99 3.22 -0.29
CA ILE A 63 -13.46 3.04 -0.33
C ILE A 63 -14.03 2.95 1.08
N THR A 64 -13.39 2.19 1.98
CA THR A 64 -13.88 2.09 3.35
C THR A 64 -13.84 3.45 4.06
N GLY A 65 -12.77 4.23 3.90
CA GLY A 65 -12.70 5.60 4.44
C GLY A 65 -13.80 6.51 3.89
N THR A 66 -14.04 6.48 2.59
CA THR A 66 -15.10 7.27 1.92
C THR A 66 -16.48 6.88 2.46
N ALA A 67 -16.75 5.58 2.57
CA ALA A 67 -18.02 5.06 3.08
C ALA A 67 -18.25 5.42 4.54
N THR A 68 -17.20 5.34 5.38
CA THR A 68 -17.27 5.73 6.79
C THR A 68 -17.55 7.23 6.94
N ALA A 69 -16.90 8.10 6.16
CA ALA A 69 -17.15 9.53 6.22
C ALA A 69 -18.57 9.90 5.77
N LEU A 70 -18.99 9.45 4.59
CA LEU A 70 -20.33 9.75 4.07
C LEU A 70 -21.42 9.13 4.95
N GLY A 71 -21.24 7.89 5.39
CA GLY A 71 -22.18 7.22 6.29
C GLY A 71 -22.28 7.89 7.65
N GLY A 72 -21.15 8.23 8.27
CA GLY A 72 -21.10 8.87 9.58
C GLY A 72 -21.71 10.27 9.56
N ILE A 73 -21.33 11.11 8.60
CA ILE A 73 -21.86 12.48 8.48
C ILE A 73 -23.36 12.46 8.16
N SER A 74 -23.78 11.61 7.21
CA SER A 74 -25.20 11.51 6.84
C SER A 74 -26.04 11.03 8.02
N TRP A 75 -25.56 10.06 8.79
CA TRP A 75 -26.26 9.53 9.96
C TRP A 75 -26.45 10.62 11.02
N ILE A 76 -25.39 11.34 11.40
CA ILE A 76 -25.42 12.36 12.45
C ILE A 76 -26.33 13.54 12.05
N LEU A 77 -26.11 14.11 10.85
CA LEU A 77 -26.74 15.37 10.46
C LEU A 77 -28.13 15.22 9.85
N THR A 78 -28.50 14.02 9.38
CA THR A 78 -29.80 13.79 8.72
C THR A 78 -30.75 12.95 9.56
N TYR A 79 -30.25 11.97 10.31
CA TYR A 79 -31.11 11.00 11.01
C TYR A 79 -31.10 11.21 12.53
N ASP A 80 -29.93 11.29 13.15
CA ASP A 80 -29.81 11.36 14.62
C ASP A 80 -30.17 12.74 15.15
N TRP A 81 -29.52 13.80 14.65
CA TRP A 81 -29.78 15.16 15.07
C TRP A 81 -29.82 16.15 13.89
N PRO A 82 -30.99 16.33 13.26
CA PRO A 82 -31.16 17.32 12.21
C PRO A 82 -31.07 18.75 12.79
N LEU A 83 -29.91 19.36 12.65
CA LEU A 83 -29.65 20.76 13.05
C LEU A 83 -29.94 21.71 11.89
N ASN A 84 -30.63 22.81 12.17
CA ASN A 84 -30.76 23.92 11.24
C ASN A 84 -29.63 24.93 11.49
N ILE A 85 -28.57 24.86 10.69
CA ILE A 85 -27.41 25.77 10.77
C ILE A 85 -27.42 26.64 9.51
N GLY A 86 -27.79 27.92 9.67
CA GLY A 86 -27.78 28.90 8.58
C GLY A 86 -28.77 28.61 7.45
N GLY A 87 -29.86 27.88 7.71
CA GLY A 87 -30.90 27.58 6.73
C GLY A 87 -30.49 26.58 5.64
N LYS A 88 -29.34 25.90 5.79
CA LYS A 88 -28.84 24.94 4.81
C LYS A 88 -29.66 23.64 4.83
N PRO A 89 -29.78 22.95 3.68
CA PRO A 89 -30.38 21.62 3.66
C PRO A 89 -29.59 20.64 4.53
N HIS A 90 -30.30 19.73 5.22
CA HIS A 90 -29.67 18.72 6.08
C HIS A 90 -28.71 17.80 5.32
N PHE A 91 -28.92 17.61 4.02
CA PHE A 91 -28.00 16.91 3.13
C PHE A 91 -27.16 17.90 2.31
N ALA A 92 -26.16 18.51 2.94
CA ALA A 92 -25.27 19.49 2.31
C ALA A 92 -23.97 18.84 1.80
N LEU A 93 -24.10 17.93 0.82
CA LEU A 93 -22.97 17.18 0.23
C LEU A 93 -21.72 18.03 -0.07
N PRO A 94 -21.82 19.23 -0.69
CA PRO A 94 -20.65 20.06 -0.99
C PRO A 94 -19.83 20.46 0.24
N ALA A 95 -20.47 20.62 1.40
CA ALA A 95 -19.79 20.96 2.65
C ALA A 95 -19.07 19.76 3.27
N TRP A 96 -19.45 18.53 2.89
CA TRP A 96 -18.89 17.29 3.45
C TRP A 96 -17.69 16.78 2.65
N ILE A 97 -17.55 17.20 1.39
CA ILE A 97 -16.47 16.77 0.49
C ILE A 97 -15.07 16.92 1.12
N PRO A 98 -14.70 18.04 1.77
CA PRO A 98 -13.37 18.17 2.38
C PRO A 98 -13.12 17.11 3.45
N ILE A 99 -14.12 16.83 4.31
CA ILE A 99 -13.98 15.85 5.39
C ILE A 99 -13.90 14.43 4.82
N THR A 100 -14.76 14.11 3.85
CA THR A 100 -14.74 12.82 3.16
C THR A 100 -13.40 12.57 2.49
N PHE A 101 -12.85 13.58 1.80
CA PHE A 101 -11.55 13.51 1.16
C PHE A 101 -10.43 13.18 2.16
N GLU A 102 -10.34 13.94 3.27
CA GLU A 102 -9.31 13.72 4.28
C GLU A 102 -9.40 12.31 4.90
N LEU A 103 -10.61 11.82 5.18
CA LEU A 103 -10.80 10.50 5.78
C LEU A 103 -10.45 9.36 4.81
N THR A 104 -10.76 9.53 3.51
CA THR A 104 -10.34 8.62 2.45
C THR A 104 -8.83 8.53 2.36
N VAL A 105 -8.13 9.67 2.37
CA VAL A 105 -6.65 9.72 2.33
C VAL A 105 -6.04 9.09 3.59
N LEU A 106 -6.60 9.39 4.77
CA LEU A 106 -6.12 8.86 6.04
C LEU A 106 -6.23 7.32 6.08
N PHE A 107 -7.39 6.76 5.73
CA PHE A 107 -7.61 5.32 5.74
C PHE A 107 -6.74 4.61 4.71
N ALA A 108 -6.61 5.17 3.50
CA ALA A 108 -5.74 4.63 2.47
C ALA A 108 -4.27 4.60 2.93
N ALA A 109 -3.76 5.72 3.43
CA ALA A 109 -2.36 5.84 3.86
C ALA A 109 -2.04 4.90 5.03
N VAL A 110 -2.84 4.94 6.09
CA VAL A 110 -2.61 4.12 7.29
C VAL A 110 -2.79 2.63 6.98
N GLY A 111 -3.83 2.26 6.22
CA GLY A 111 -4.09 0.88 5.83
C GLY A 111 -2.95 0.26 5.01
N MET A 112 -2.38 1.02 4.06
CA MET A 112 -1.23 0.56 3.27
C MET A 112 0.02 0.38 4.13
N VAL A 113 0.35 1.32 5.02
CA VAL A 113 1.54 1.24 5.89
C VAL A 113 1.49 0.06 6.86
N TYR A 114 0.31 -0.32 7.36
CA TYR A 114 0.20 -1.46 8.26
C TYR A 114 0.28 -2.82 7.57
N THR A 115 0.06 -2.88 6.25
CA THR A 115 -0.02 -4.15 5.53
C THR A 115 1.20 -4.49 4.69
N PHE A 116 1.99 -3.49 4.27
CA PHE A 116 3.19 -3.64 3.44
C PHE A 116 4.39 -3.00 4.12
#